data_AF-A0A7C3JNB8-F1
#
_entry.id   AF-A0A7C3JNB8-F1
#
_cell.length_a   1.000
_cell.length_b   1.000
_cell.length_c   1.000
_cell.angle_alpha   90.00
_cell.angle_beta   90.00
_cell.angle_gamma   90.00
#
_symmetry.space_group_name_H-M   'P 1'
#
loop_
_entity.id
_entity.type
_entity.pdbx_description
1 polymer ?
#
loop_
_entity_poly.entity_id
_entity_poly.type
_entity_poly.pdbx_seq_one_letter_code
_entity_poly.pdbx_strand_id
1 'polypeptide(L)' 'MPVRWETTKVDGKDMRIYLGVPDRPGPHPGIVVAQHAGGVDAQIQDAVTGCTGRATWLPRPSSSTGSRRR' A
#
# COMPACT_ATOMS: atom_id res chain seq x y z
N MET A 1 -4.13 8.78 12.15
CA MET A 1 -4.26 7.60 11.26
C MET A 1 -3.25 6.56 11.71
N PRO A 2 -3.67 5.54 12.49
CA PRO A 2 -2.79 4.47 12.92
C PRO A 2 -2.52 3.52 11.75
N VAL A 3 -1.24 3.40 11.42
CA VAL A 3 -0.70 2.28 10.64
C VAL A 3 -0.04 1.31 11.60
N ARG A 4 -0.26 0.01 11.39
CA ARG A 4 0.30 -1.03 12.25
C ARG A 4 0.68 -2.28 11.46
N TRP A 5 1.61 -3.02 12.03
CA TRP A 5 1.87 -4.40 11.64
C TRP A 5 0.90 -5.32 12.37
N GLU A 6 0.31 -6.24 11.63
CA GLU A 6 -0.59 -7.26 12.17
C GLU A 6 -0.21 -8.62 11.57
N THR A 7 -0.51 -9.70 12.29
CA THR A 7 -0.34 -11.07 11.78
C THR A 7 -1.71 -11.67 11.59
N THR A 8 -1.99 -12.17 10.40
CA THR A 8 -3.24 -12.83 10.06
C THR A 8 -2.99 -14.23 9.54
N LYS A 9 -4.00 -15.09 9.59
CA LYS A 9 -3.95 -16.44 9.01
C LYS A 9 -4.41 -16.39 7.56
N VAL A 10 -3.55 -16.79 6.63
CA VAL A 10 -3.90 -17.01 5.23
C VAL A 10 -3.62 -18.47 4.92
N ASP A 11 -4.66 -19.22 4.53
CA ASP A 11 -4.55 -20.66 4.27
C ASP A 11 -3.91 -21.44 5.45
N GLY A 12 -4.32 -21.11 6.68
CA GLY A 12 -3.80 -21.70 7.92
C GLY A 12 -2.38 -21.27 8.32
N LYS A 13 -1.66 -20.53 7.49
CA LYS A 13 -0.30 -20.04 7.76
C LYS A 13 -0.32 -18.61 8.24
N ASP A 14 0.59 -18.27 9.15
CA ASP A 14 0.77 -16.90 9.61
C ASP A 14 1.39 -16.04 8.51
N MET A 15 0.72 -14.93 8.19
CA MET A 15 1.16 -13.93 7.24
C MET A 15 1.14 -12.56 7.90
N ARG A 16 2.26 -11.86 7.80
CA ARG A 16 2.39 -10.49 8.31
C ARG A 16 1.82 -9.51 7.29
N ILE A 17 0.93 -8.64 7.75
CA ILE A 17 0.27 -7.62 6.94
C ILE A 17 0.55 -6.23 7.51
N TYR A 18 0.61 -5.25 6.61
CA TYR A 18 0.70 -3.84 6.97
C TYR A 18 -0.67 -3.19 6.76
N LEU A 19 -1.27 -2.69 7.84
CA LEU A 19 -2.65 -2.24 7.85
C LEU A 19 -2.74 -0.77 8.27
N GLY A 20 -3.40 0.04 7.43
CA GLY A 20 -3.83 1.39 7.76
C GLY A 20 -5.34 1.41 7.95
N VAL A 21 -5.81 1.96 9.07
CA VAL A 21 -7.25 2.14 9.33
C VAL A 21 -7.53 3.63 9.47
N PRO A 22 -8.55 4.17 8.76
CA PRO A 22 -8.89 5.58 8.89
C PRO A 22 -9.52 5.84 10.27
N ASP A 23 -9.22 6.99 10.87
CA ASP A 23 -9.73 7.39 12.21
C ASP A 23 -11.23 7.72 12.24
N ARG A 24 -11.96 7.37 11.17
CA ARG A 24 -13.40 7.63 11.06
C ARG A 24 -14.18 6.39 11.51
N PRO A 25 -15.25 6.52 12.31
CA PRO A 25 -16.12 5.40 12.64
C PRO A 25 -17.01 4.99 11.44
N GLY A 26 -17.27 3.68 11.31
CA GLY A 26 -18.14 3.09 10.28
C GLY A 26 -17.46 1.99 9.45
N PRO A 27 -18.22 1.20 8.68
CA PRO A 27 -17.65 0.26 7.73
C PRO A 27 -16.94 1.01 6.60
N HIS A 28 -15.68 0.68 6.37
CA HIS A 28 -14.85 1.28 5.32
C HIS A 28 -14.67 0.31 4.15
N PRO A 29 -14.57 0.81 2.91
CA PRO A 29 -14.10 -0.02 1.80
C PRO A 29 -12.67 -0.50 2.11
N GLY A 30 -12.45 -1.82 2.02
CA GLY A 30 -11.13 -2.43 2.18
C GLY A 30 -10.38 -2.44 0.86
N ILE A 31 -9.09 -2.10 0.89
CA ILE A 31 -8.19 -2.16 -0.27
C ILE A 31 -7.06 -3.13 0.07
N VAL A 32 -6.83 -4.11 -0.82
CA VAL A 32 -5.70 -5.02 -0.74
C VAL A 32 -4.64 -4.55 -1.73
N VAL A 33 -3.45 -4.25 -1.23
CA VAL A 33 -2.30 -3.86 -2.06
C VAL A 33 -1.39 -5.08 -2.20
N ALA A 34 -1.25 -5.60 -3.42
CA ALA A 34 -0.33 -6.69 -3.71
C ALA A 34 1.10 -6.17 -3.84
N GLN A 35 1.98 -6.61 -2.95
CA GLN A 35 3.39 -6.21 -2.96
C GLN A 35 4.15 -6.80 -4.16
N HIS A 36 5.03 -6.00 -4.76
CA HIS A 36 6.02 -6.48 -5.73
C HIS A 36 7.18 -7.20 -5.01
N ALA A 37 8.16 -7.71 -5.77
CA ALA A 37 9.27 -8.52 -5.24
C ALA A 37 10.09 -7.85 -4.12
N GLY A 38 10.04 -6.51 -4.02
CA GLY A 38 10.67 -5.72 -2.96
C GLY A 38 9.97 -5.82 -1.59
N GLY A 39 8.81 -6.47 -1.51
CA GLY A 39 8.03 -6.61 -0.27
C GLY A 39 7.25 -5.33 0.09
N VAL A 40 6.94 -5.16 1.37
CA VAL A 40 6.23 -3.98 1.90
C VAL A 40 7.23 -2.84 2.12
N ASP A 41 7.69 -2.26 1.02
CA ASP A 41 8.61 -1.12 1.01
C ASP A 41 7.86 0.22 1.08
N ALA A 42 8.60 1.32 0.95
CA ALA A 42 8.06 2.68 1.03
C ALA A 42 6.93 2.92 0.02
N GLN A 43 6.98 2.33 -1.19
CA GLN A 43 5.92 2.49 -2.19
C GLN A 43 4.61 1.85 -1.71
N ILE A 44 4.69 0.68 -1.07
CA ILE A 44 3.50 0.01 -0.53
C ILE A 44 2.95 0.76 0.68
N GLN A 45 3.82 1.27 1.56
CA GLN A 45 3.41 2.05 2.72
C GLN A 45 2.76 3.39 2.32
N ASP A 46 3.28 4.04 1.28
CA ASP A 46 2.71 5.25 0.69
C ASP A 46 1.34 4.97 0.07
N ALA A 47 1.17 3.84 -0.63
CA ALA A 47 -0.11 3.43 -1.18
C ALA A 47 -1.18 3.23 -0.10
N VAL A 48 -0.84 2.55 1.00
CA VAL A 48 -1.74 2.37 2.16
C VAL A 48 -2.11 3.71 2.78
N THR A 49 -1.14 4.60 2.95
CA THR A 49 -1.36 5.93 3.53
C THR A 49 -2.26 6.80 2.65
N GLY A 50 -2.03 6.81 1.33
CA GLY A 50 -2.85 7.57 0.37
C GLY A 50 -4.29 7.07 0.27
N CYS A 51 -4.49 5.75 0.22
CA CYS A 51 -5.83 5.14 0.12
C CYS A 51 -6.67 5.39 1.38
N THR A 52 -6.03 5.47 2.54
CA THR A 52 -6.72 5.67 3.82
C THR A 52 -7.11 7.15 4.05
N GLY A 53 -6.40 8.09 3.41
CA GLY A 53 -6.55 9.54 3.61
C GLY A 53 -7.46 10.28 2.63
N ARG A 54 -8.09 9.58 1.66
CA ARG A 54 -8.78 10.13 0.45
C ARG A 54 -7.78 10.56 -0.63
N ALA A 55 -7.35 9.63 -1.49
CA ALA A 55 -6.53 9.95 -2.66
C ALA A 55 -6.97 9.16 -3.91
N THR A 56 -7.46 9.87 -4.91
CA THR A 56 -7.54 9.39 -6.29
C THR A 56 -6.11 9.15 -6.78
N TRP A 57 -5.74 7.89 -6.99
CA TRP A 57 -4.40 7.54 -7.45
C TRP A 57 -4.30 7.77 -8.97
N LEU A 58 -3.64 8.85 -9.36
CA LEU A 58 -3.07 8.99 -10.71
C LEU A 58 -1.66 8.38 -10.67
N PRO A 59 -1.31 7.45 -11.57
CA PRO A 59 0.07 6.97 -11.66
C PRO A 59 1.01 8.17 -11.86
N ARG A 60 1.96 8.35 -10.96
CA ARG A 60 3.10 9.25 -11.22
C ARG A 60 3.88 8.64 -12.39
N PRO A 61 4.11 9.37 -13.50
CA PRO A 61 4.98 8.88 -14.55
C PRO A 61 6.37 8.66 -13.95
N SER A 62 6.86 7.43 -14.03
CA SER A 62 8.23 7.10 -13.68
C SER A 62 9.14 7.87 -14.64
N SER A 63 9.84 8.88 -14.15
CA SER A 63 10.92 9.53 -14.90
C SER A 63 12.12 8.59 -14.95
N SER A 64 12.06 7.55 -15.78
CA SER A 64 13.26 6.91 -16.31
C SER A 64 13.73 7.76 -17.49
N THR A 65 14.54 8.78 -17.21
CA THR A 65 15.30 9.49 -18.23
C THR A 65 16.38 8.53 -18.75
N GLY A 66 15.98 7.63 -19.65
CA GLY A 66 16.89 6.86 -20.48
C GLY A 66 17.35 7.73 -21.63
N SER A 67 18.57 8.27 -21.53
CA SER A 67 19.20 8.99 -22.62
C SER A 67 19.42 8.04 -23.81
N ARG A 68 18.67 8.27 -24.88
CA ARG A 68 18.95 7.71 -26.21
C ARG A 68 19.40 8.85 -27.12
N ARG A 69 20.71 9.08 -27.17
CA ARG A 69 21.41 9.70 -28.32
C ARG A 69 22.36 8.61 -28.84
N ARG A 70 21.98 8.03 -29.98
CA ARG A 70 22.59 8.25 -31.30
C ARG A 70 24.00 7.71 -31.37
#